data_AF-A0A7S3EUB8-F1
#
_entry.id   AF-A0A7S3EUB8-F1
#
_cell.length_a   1.000
_cell.length_b   1.000
_cell.length_c   1.000
_cell.angle_alpha   90.00
_cell.angle_beta   90.00
_cell.angle_gamma   90.00
#
_symmetry.space_group_name_H-M   'P 1'
#
loop_
_entity.id
_entity.type
_entity.pdbx_description
1 polymer ?
#
loop_
_entity_poly.entity_id
_entity_poly.type
_entity_poly.pdbx_seq_one_letter_code
_entity_poly.pdbx_strand_id
1 'polypeptide(L)'
;ARFLICTLLNIACCIASTILIMYPVSLSMSVSSEAPSLMIAVALALSIDYSLFLLSRYGDEIKEGRSPPLAVEAMLRTSGHTVLVSGSTLGLCFLGMLVIPVTTISSMGLAAAVTV
;
A
#
# COMPACT_ATOMS: atom_id res chain seq x y z
N ALA A 1 -16.49 -5.92 -13.02
CA ALA A 1 -16.08 -7.29 -12.64
C ALA A 1 -14.57 -7.53 -12.77
N ARG A 2 -13.95 -7.34 -13.94
CA ARG A 2 -12.50 -7.64 -14.14
C ARG A 2 -11.57 -6.82 -13.24
N PHE A 3 -11.85 -5.53 -13.02
CA PHE A 3 -11.04 -4.67 -12.15
C PHE A 3 -11.08 -5.09 -10.66
N LEU A 4 -12.23 -5.57 -10.18
CA LEU A 4 -12.37 -6.07 -8.80
C LEU A 4 -11.45 -7.27 -8.53
N ILE A 5 -11.27 -8.16 -9.51
CA ILE A 5 -10.38 -9.32 -9.35
C ILE A 5 -8.93 -8.86 -9.19
N CYS A 6 -8.48 -7.90 -10.00
CA CYS A 6 -7.13 -7.33 -9.88
C CYS A 6 -6.93 -6.65 -8.51
N THR A 7 -7.91 -5.88 -8.02
CA THR A 7 -7.86 -5.26 -6.70
C THR A 7 -7.79 -6.30 -5.58
N LEU A 8 -8.60 -7.36 -5.64
CA LEU A 8 -8.59 -8.42 -4.63
C LEU A 8 -7.26 -9.19 -4.61
N LEU A 9 -6.67 -9.46 -5.79
CA LEU A 9 -5.34 -10.05 -5.89
C LEU A 9 -4.27 -9.12 -5.31
N ASN A 10 -4.34 -7.81 -5.58
CA ASN A 10 -3.43 -6.83 -4.98
C ASN A 10 -3.52 -6.83 -3.45
N ILE A 11 -4.73 -6.81 -2.89
CA ILE A 11 -4.96 -6.88 -1.44
C ILE A 11 -4.33 -8.16 -0.85
N ALA A 12 -4.59 -9.31 -1.47
CA ALA A 12 -4.03 -10.58 -0.99
C ALA A 12 -2.49 -10.59 -1.01
N CYS A 13 -1.88 -10.08 -2.08
CA CYS A 13 -0.42 -9.94 -2.17
C CYS A 13 0.14 -8.92 -1.17
N CYS A 14 -0.55 -7.80 -0.94
CA CYS A 14 -0.13 -6.79 0.04
C CYS A 14 -0.16 -7.35 1.46
N ILE A 15 -1.24 -8.01 1.87
CA ILE A 15 -1.35 -8.64 3.19
C ILE A 15 -0.30 -9.75 3.34
N ALA A 16 -0.13 -10.61 2.33
CA ALA A 16 0.85 -11.70 2.38
C ALA A 16 2.29 -11.18 2.50
N SER A 17 2.66 -10.18 1.70
CA SER A 17 4.00 -9.57 1.76
C SER A 17 4.25 -8.84 3.07
N THR A 18 3.26 -8.11 3.59
CA THR A 18 3.35 -7.42 4.87
C THR A 18 3.55 -8.41 6.03
N ILE A 19 2.80 -9.51 6.07
CA ILE A 19 2.97 -10.56 7.09
C ILE A 19 4.34 -11.23 6.94
N LEU A 20 4.75 -11.55 5.71
CA LEU A 20 6.03 -12.18 5.42
C LEU A 20 7.21 -11.33 5.92
N ILE A 21 7.14 -10.00 5.78
CA ILE A 21 8.19 -9.08 6.23
C ILE A 21 8.11 -8.84 7.74
N MET A 22 6.92 -8.71 8.32
CA MET A 22 6.77 -8.43 9.76
C MET A 22 6.98 -9.63 10.66
N TYR A 23 6.79 -10.86 10.17
CA TYR A 23 7.04 -12.07 10.95
C TYR A 23 8.49 -12.21 11.47
N PRO A 24 9.56 -12.06 10.66
CA PRO A 24 10.93 -12.10 11.18
C PRO A 24 11.26 -10.91 12.09
N VAL A 25 10.64 -9.75 11.85
CA VAL A 25 10.82 -8.56 12.71
C VAL A 25 10.23 -8.81 14.09
N SER A 26 9.06 -9.45 14.18
CA SER A 26 8.42 -9.77 15.47
C SER A 26 9.18 -10.82 16.29
N LEU A 27 10.00 -11.65 15.65
CA LEU A 27 10.92 -12.56 16.34
C LEU A 27 12.12 -11.84 16.95
N SER A 28 12.52 -10.71 16.36
CA SER A 28 13.72 -9.95 16.75
C SER A 28 13.41 -8.79 17.69
N MET A 29 12.19 -8.26 17.63
CA MET A 29 11.75 -7.07 18.38
C MET A 29 10.34 -7.29 18.93
N SER A 30 10.04 -6.71 20.10
CA SER A 30 8.69 -6.72 20.66
C SER A 30 7.78 -5.81 19.83
N VAL A 31 6.79 -6.40 19.18
CA VAL A 31 5.75 -5.70 18.41
C VAL A 31 4.47 -5.63 19.24
N SER A 32 3.77 -4.49 19.18
CA SER A 32 2.51 -4.29 19.90
C SER A 32 1.36 -5.16 19.39
N SER A 33 0.44 -5.50 20.30
CA SER A 33 -0.79 -6.24 19.99
C SER A 33 -1.70 -5.51 19.00
N GLU A 34 -1.61 -4.19 18.92
CA GLU A 34 -2.43 -3.34 18.07
C GLU A 34 -1.86 -3.19 16.65
N ALA A 35 -0.57 -3.52 16.44
CA ALA A 35 0.09 -3.34 15.15
C ALA A 35 -0.56 -4.15 14.01
N PRO A 36 -0.93 -5.44 14.16
CA PRO A 36 -1.59 -6.20 13.10
C PRO A 36 -2.93 -5.57 12.66
N SER A 37 -3.71 -5.05 13.60
CA SER A 37 -4.98 -4.38 13.30
C SER A 37 -4.76 -3.11 12.47
N LEU A 38 -3.74 -2.32 12.82
CA LEU A 38 -3.35 -1.13 12.05
C LEU A 38 -2.84 -1.51 10.65
N MET A 39 -1.99 -2.52 10.55
CA MET A 39 -1.44 -3.01 9.27
C MET A 39 -2.57 -3.45 8.33
N ILE A 40 -3.54 -4.23 8.81
CA ILE A 40 -4.67 -4.67 7.97
C ILE A 40 -5.50 -3.47 7.51
N ALA A 41 -5.77 -2.50 8.41
CA ALA A 41 -6.51 -1.29 8.05
C ALA A 41 -5.80 -0.47 6.97
N VAL A 42 -4.48 -0.28 7.10
CA VAL A 42 -3.65 0.46 6.14
C VAL A 42 -3.55 -0.31 4.81
N ALA A 43 -3.26 -1.61 4.85
CA ALA A 43 -3.17 -2.46 3.66
C ALA A 43 -4.46 -2.40 2.84
N LEU A 44 -5.61 -2.58 3.49
CA LEU A 44 -6.91 -2.54 2.80
C LEU A 44 -7.19 -1.16 2.22
N ALA A 45 -7.00 -0.09 2.99
CA ALA A 45 -7.26 1.27 2.53
C ALA A 45 -6.41 1.61 1.28
N LEU A 46 -5.09 1.40 1.36
CA LEU A 46 -4.18 1.75 0.28
C LEU A 46 -4.34 0.85 -0.95
N SER A 47 -4.47 -0.47 -0.75
CA SER A 47 -4.65 -1.39 -1.86
C SER A 47 -5.93 -1.09 -2.63
N ILE A 48 -7.03 -0.76 -1.96
CA ILE A 48 -8.30 -0.44 -2.63
C ILE A 48 -8.17 0.89 -3.36
N ASP A 49 -7.77 1.96 -2.66
CA ASP A 49 -7.77 3.31 -3.22
C ASP A 49 -6.79 3.44 -4.38
N TYR A 50 -5.57 2.93 -4.21
CA TYR A 50 -4.55 3.01 -5.26
C TYR A 50 -4.85 2.08 -6.44
N SER A 51 -5.33 0.85 -6.20
CA SER A 51 -5.69 -0.05 -7.30
C SER A 51 -6.85 0.52 -8.11
N LEU A 52 -7.90 1.02 -7.45
CA LEU A 52 -9.05 1.57 -8.16
C LEU A 52 -8.68 2.86 -8.89
N PHE A 53 -7.86 3.73 -8.30
CA PHE A 53 -7.37 4.93 -8.97
C PHE A 53 -6.58 4.62 -10.25
N LEU A 54 -5.61 3.69 -10.17
CA LEU A 54 -4.81 3.27 -11.33
C LEU A 54 -5.65 2.54 -12.38
N LEU A 55 -6.54 1.64 -11.96
CA LEU A 55 -7.41 0.88 -12.87
C LEU A 55 -8.46 1.77 -13.55
N SER A 56 -8.98 2.78 -12.86
CA SER A 56 -9.86 3.79 -13.47
C SER A 56 -9.13 4.52 -14.58
N ARG A 57 -7.91 5.00 -14.29
CA ARG A 57 -7.10 5.70 -15.30
C ARG A 57 -6.76 4.79 -16.48
N TYR A 58 -6.31 3.56 -16.21
CA TYR A 58 -6.07 2.58 -17.27
C TYR A 58 -7.32 2.34 -18.12
N GLY A 59 -8.49 2.23 -17.50
CA GLY A 59 -9.76 2.06 -18.21
C GLY A 59 -10.08 3.22 -19.14
N ASP A 60 -9.77 4.46 -18.75
CA ASP A 60 -9.98 5.64 -19.60
C ASP A 60 -9.00 5.67 -20.78
N GLU A 61 -7.74 5.31 -20.57
CA GLU A 61 -6.73 5.20 -21.63
C GLU A 61 -7.11 4.14 -22.68
N ILE A 62 -7.69 3.01 -22.24
CA ILE A 62 -8.22 1.98 -23.14
C ILE A 62 -9.43 2.48 -23.93
N LYS A 63 -10.34 3.24 -23.31
CA LYS A 63 -11.49 3.84 -24.01
C LYS A 63 -11.06 4.87 -25.05
N GLU A 64 -9.95 5.56 -24.84
CA GLU A 64 -9.32 6.45 -25.82
C GLU A 64 -8.67 5.70 -27.00
N GLY A 65 -8.72 4.35 -27.01
CA GLY A 65 -8.25 3.52 -28.11
C GLY A 65 -6.77 3.15 -28.04
N ARG A 66 -6.09 3.42 -26.91
CA ARG A 66 -4.69 3.00 -26.72
C ARG A 66 -4.60 1.48 -26.58
N SER A 67 -3.51 0.90 -27.09
CA SER A 67 -3.20 -0.51 -26.87
C SER A 67 -2.87 -0.77 -25.39
N PRO A 68 -3.07 -1.99 -24.85
CA PRO A 68 -2.83 -2.26 -23.43
C PRO A 68 -1.44 -1.87 -22.91
N PRO A 69 -0.32 -2.12 -23.62
CA PRO A 69 0.99 -1.68 -23.17
C PRO A 69 1.11 -0.15 -23.08
N LEU A 70 0.61 0.57 -24.09
CA LEU A 70 0.64 2.04 -24.13
C LEU A 70 -0.29 2.67 -23.08
N ALA A 71 -1.43 2.04 -22.79
CA ALA A 71 -2.35 2.46 -21.75
C ALA A 71 -1.73 2.34 -20.35
N VAL A 72 -0.97 1.26 -20.08
CA VAL A 72 -0.24 1.11 -18.82
C VAL A 72 0.86 2.17 -18.71
N GLU A 73 1.65 2.38 -19.76
CA GLU A 73 2.70 3.41 -19.77
C GLU A 73 2.15 4.81 -19.49
N ALA A 74 1.07 5.19 -20.18
CA ALA A 74 0.43 6.48 -20.02
C ALA A 74 -0.17 6.66 -18.61
N MET A 75 -0.84 5.62 -18.09
CA MET A 75 -1.39 5.60 -16.74
C MET A 75 -0.29 5.76 -15.67
N LEU A 76 0.84 5.07 -15.81
CA LEU A 76 1.95 5.15 -14.86
C LEU A 76 2.62 6.54 -14.88
N ARG A 77 2.74 7.16 -16.07
CA ARG A 77 3.36 8.48 -16.21
C ARG A 77 2.60 9.58 -15.46
N THR A 78 1.27 9.46 -15.32
CA THR A 78 0.45 10.46 -14.61
C THR A 78 0.04 9.97 -13.22
N SER A 79 -0.74 8.89 -13.16
CA SER A 79 -1.36 8.40 -11.92
C SER A 79 -0.37 7.60 -11.08
N GLY A 80 0.59 6.91 -11.70
CA GLY A 80 1.63 6.18 -10.99
C GLY A 80 2.48 7.11 -10.11
N HIS A 81 2.91 8.25 -10.65
CA HIS A 81 3.65 9.25 -9.88
C HIS A 81 2.83 9.78 -8.69
N THR A 82 1.54 10.08 -8.87
CA THR A 82 0.65 10.53 -7.79
C THR A 82 0.56 9.50 -6.66
N VAL A 83 0.41 8.21 -6.99
CA VAL A 83 0.35 7.14 -5.99
C VAL A 83 1.67 7.02 -5.22
N LEU A 84 2.81 7.12 -5.90
CA LEU A 84 4.13 7.08 -5.24
C LEU A 84 4.35 8.25 -4.27
N VAL A 85 3.95 9.46 -4.66
CA VAL A 85 4.06 10.64 -3.78
C VAL A 85 3.12 10.53 -2.58
N SER A 86 1.87 10.07 -2.80
CA SER A 86 0.90 9.86 -1.73
C SER A 86 1.37 8.78 -0.75
N GLY A 87 1.81 7.63 -1.26
CA GLY A 87 2.33 6.52 -0.45
C GLY A 87 3.57 6.91 0.33
N SER A 88 4.56 7.53 -0.31
CA SER A 88 5.77 7.98 0.39
C SER A 88 5.47 9.01 1.49
N THR A 89 4.53 9.93 1.28
CA THR A 89 4.10 10.88 2.31
C THR A 89 3.53 10.15 3.53
N LEU A 90 2.65 9.17 3.31
CA LEU A 90 2.07 8.39 4.39
C LEU A 90 3.12 7.52 5.11
N GLY A 91 4.02 6.89 4.35
CA GLY A 91 5.15 6.13 4.89
C GLY A 91 6.04 7.01 5.79
N LEU A 92 6.35 8.23 5.36
CA LEU A 92 7.10 9.20 6.17
C LEU A 92 6.35 9.61 7.45
N CYS A 93 5.03 9.79 7.39
CA CYS A 93 4.23 10.05 8.59
C CYS A 93 4.33 8.92 9.62
N PHE A 94 4.25 7.66 9.17
CA PHE A 94 4.40 6.50 10.04
C PHE A 94 5.83 6.35 10.57
N LEU A 95 6.84 6.60 9.75
CA LEU A 95 8.24 6.64 10.21
C LEU A 95 8.47 7.75 11.25
N GLY A 96 7.74 8.86 11.19
CA GLY A 96 7.77 9.92 12.19
C GLY A 96 7.38 9.44 13.59
N MET A 97 6.53 8.41 13.71
CA MET A 97 6.16 7.83 15.00
C MET A 97 7.34 7.15 15.72
N LEU A 98 8.43 6.82 15.01
CA LEU A 98 9.65 6.25 15.60
C LEU A 98 10.37 7.22 16.54
N VAL A 99 10.13 8.53 16.40
CA VAL A 99 10.73 9.56 17.25
C VAL A 99 10.07 9.62 18.63
N ILE A 100 8.86 9.06 18.76
CA ILE A 100 8.09 9.09 20.01
C ILE A 100 8.67 8.05 20.97
N PRO A 101 9.06 8.42 22.21
CA PRO A 101 9.70 7.52 23.19
C PRO A 101 8.67 6.59 23.88
N VAL A 102 7.76 6.01 23.09
CA VAL A 102 6.77 5.03 23.52
C VAL A 102 6.90 3.84 22.58
N THR A 103 7.40 2.72 23.10
CA THR A 103 7.66 1.49 22.33
C THR A 103 6.44 1.04 21.54
N THR A 104 5.24 1.14 22.13
CA THR A 104 4.00 0.80 21.44
C THR A 104 3.79 1.62 20.17
N ILE A 105 3.90 2.94 20.29
CA ILE A 105 3.71 3.89 19.17
C ILE A 105 4.78 3.69 18.11
N SER A 106 6.06 3.57 18.51
CA SER A 106 7.15 3.35 17.56
C SER A 106 7.01 2.03 16.78
N SER A 107 6.60 0.94 17.44
CA SER A 107 6.40 -0.36 16.77
C SER A 107 5.23 -0.33 15.80
N MET A 108 4.13 0.35 16.16
CA MET A 108 2.99 0.57 15.26
C MET A 108 3.38 1.40 14.05
N GLY A 109 4.20 2.45 14.25
CA GLY A 109 4.76 3.27 13.18
C GLY A 109 5.61 2.46 12.20
N LEU A 110 6.50 1.61 12.71
CA LEU A 110 7.31 0.72 11.88
C LEU A 110 6.44 -0.26 11.07
N ALA A 111 5.47 -0.90 11.73
CA ALA A 111 4.61 -1.88 11.12
C ALA A 111 3.73 -1.26 10.02
N ALA A 112 3.15 -0.09 10.28
CA ALA A 112 2.38 0.67 9.31
C ALA A 112 3.25 1.16 8.15
N ALA A 113 4.46 1.67 8.42
CA ALA A 113 5.38 2.11 7.38
C ALA A 113 5.81 0.98 6.43
N VAL A 114 5.99 -0.24 6.93
CA VAL A 114 6.29 -1.43 6.09
C VAL A 114 5.08 -1.87 5.26
N THR A 115 3.88 -1.58 5.73
CA THR A 115 2.65 -1.95 5.02
C THR A 115 2.43 -1.09 3.77
N VAL A 116 2.88 0.18 3.81
CA VAL A 116 2.79 1.15 2.71
C VAL A 116 3.78 0.81 1.59
#